data_AF-A0A1H1L4Y0-F1
#
_entry.id   AF-A0A1H1L4Y0-F1
#
_cell.length_a   1.000
_cell.length_b   1.000
_cell.length_c   1.000
_cell.angle_alpha   90.00
_cell.angle_beta   90.00
_cell.angle_gamma   90.00
#
_symmetry.space_group_name_H-M   'P 1'
#
loop_
_entity.id
_entity.type
_entity.pdbx_description
1 polymer ?
#
loop_
_entity_poly.entity_id
_entity_poly.type
_entity_poly.pdbx_seq_one_letter_code
_entity_poly.pdbx_strand_id
1 'polypeptide(L)'
;MALTDSDKLNLTKALAGGGSDVTNEVASSYLRVAMDKILAMRNPFAKDPSSEAWETRYDTLQCEFAADMINRRGTEGELQNSENGVTRRFASDGISPSLARRVVPKGRPL
;
A
#
# COMPACT_ATOMS: atom_id res chain seq x y z
N MET A 1 -11.75 11.84 9.94
CA MET A 1 -12.60 10.80 10.55
C MET A 1 -11.85 9.49 10.43
N ALA A 2 -11.72 8.71 11.51
CA ALA A 2 -11.09 7.40 11.42
C ALA A 2 -12.05 6.42 10.75
N LEU A 3 -11.56 5.59 9.83
CA LEU A 3 -12.36 4.50 9.26
C LEU A 3 -12.36 3.32 10.23
N THR A 4 -13.51 2.68 10.40
CA THR A 4 -13.58 1.40 11.12
C THR A 4 -12.94 0.29 10.29
N ASP A 5 -12.58 -0.84 10.93
CA ASP A 5 -12.03 -1.99 10.21
C ASP A 5 -12.99 -2.52 9.14
N SER A 6 -14.29 -2.51 9.44
CA SER A 6 -15.34 -2.86 8.47
C SER A 6 -15.38 -1.90 7.28
N ASP A 7 -15.21 -0.59 7.52
CA ASP A 7 -15.15 0.41 6.44
C ASP A 7 -13.91 0.20 5.58
N LYS A 8 -12.75 -0.08 6.18
CA LYS A 8 -11.50 -0.35 5.46
C LYS A 8 -11.61 -1.60 4.60
N LEU A 9 -12.20 -2.67 5.11
CA LEU A 9 -12.45 -3.90 4.37
C LEU A 9 -13.37 -3.63 3.17
N ASN A 10 -14.50 -2.97 3.41
CA ASN A 10 -15.48 -2.69 2.36
C ASN A 10 -14.91 -1.76 1.28
N LEU A 11 -14.17 -0.72 1.67
CA LEU A 11 -13.51 0.18 0.74
C LEU A 11 -12.44 -0.53 -0.08
N THR A 12 -11.60 -1.35 0.54
CA THR A 12 -10.54 -2.10 -0.17
C THR A 12 -11.14 -3.03 -1.24
N LYS A 13 -12.19 -3.77 -0.89
CA LYS A 13 -12.90 -4.66 -1.84
C LYS A 13 -13.54 -3.86 -2.99
N ALA A 14 -14.14 -2.71 -2.69
CA ALA A 14 -14.72 -1.84 -3.72
C ALA A 14 -13.65 -1.31 -4.68
N LEU A 15 -12.50 -0.88 -4.17
CA LEU A 15 -11.38 -0.36 -4.98
C LEU A 15 -10.68 -1.45 -5.81
N ALA A 16 -10.69 -2.70 -5.35
CA ALA A 16 -10.10 -3.84 -6.05
C ALA A 16 -10.96 -4.38 -7.22
N GLY A 17 -11.93 -3.60 -7.72
CA GLY A 17 -12.76 -3.97 -8.86
C GLY A 17 -14.20 -4.36 -8.52
N GLY A 18 -14.67 -4.12 -7.29
CA GLY A 18 -16.10 -4.19 -6.93
C GLY A 18 -16.76 -5.57 -6.96
N GLY A 19 -16.00 -6.65 -7.17
CA GLY A 19 -16.50 -8.02 -7.22
C GLY A 19 -16.39 -8.77 -5.90
N SER A 20 -17.32 -9.71 -5.69
CA SER A 20 -17.41 -10.67 -4.58
C SER A 20 -16.21 -11.62 -4.42
N ASP A 21 -15.17 -11.48 -5.27
CA ASP A 21 -14.04 -12.41 -5.36
C ASP A 21 -12.91 -12.08 -4.38
N VAL A 22 -12.87 -10.84 -3.86
CA VAL A 22 -11.93 -10.46 -2.80
C VAL A 22 -12.57 -10.75 -1.45
N THR A 23 -12.12 -11.85 -0.82
CA THR A 23 -12.60 -12.23 0.51
C THR A 23 -12.10 -11.26 1.59
N ASN A 24 -12.76 -11.26 2.76
CA ASN A 24 -12.34 -10.43 3.89
C ASN A 24 -10.94 -10.80 4.38
N GLU A 25 -10.55 -12.08 4.29
CA GLU A 25 -9.25 -12.60 4.69
C GLU A 25 -8.14 -12.08 3.76
N VAL A 26 -8.43 -12.04 2.45
CA VAL A 26 -7.51 -11.46 1.48
C VAL A 26 -7.38 -9.95 1.73
N ALA A 27 -8.51 -9.24 1.85
CA ALA A 27 -8.51 -7.80 2.07
C ALA A 27 -7.79 -7.42 3.38
N SER A 28 -8.02 -8.13 4.49
CA SER A 28 -7.36 -7.86 5.77
C SER A 28 -5.84 -8.11 5.71
N SER A 29 -5.42 -9.16 5.01
CA SER A 29 -4.00 -9.46 4.80
C SER A 29 -3.30 -8.33 4.04
N TYR A 30 -3.90 -7.85 2.95
CA TYR A 30 -3.32 -6.73 2.19
C TYR A 30 -3.39 -5.39 2.93
N LEU A 31 -4.42 -5.16 3.74
CA LEU A 31 -4.48 -4.00 4.63
C LEU A 31 -3.33 -4.01 5.66
N ARG A 32 -2.97 -5.18 6.20
CA ARG A 32 -1.81 -5.33 7.10
C ARG A 32 -0.50 -4.99 6.39
N VAL A 33 -0.29 -5.55 5.20
CA VAL A 33 0.91 -5.28 4.38
C VAL A 33 0.98 -3.80 3.98
N ALA A 34 -0.15 -3.19 3.61
CA ALA A 34 -0.23 -1.78 3.28
C ALA A 34 0.15 -0.89 4.47
N MET A 35 -0.31 -1.24 5.68
CA MET A 35 0.05 -0.53 6.91
C MET A 35 1.55 -0.56 7.16
N ASP A 36 2.18 -1.74 7.09
CA ASP A 36 3.63 -1.87 7.31
C ASP A 36 4.43 -1.00 6.34
N LYS A 37 4.04 -1.00 5.06
CA LYS A 37 4.70 -0.19 4.03
C LYS A 37 4.51 1.30 4.24
N ILE A 38 3.31 1.74 4.62
CA ILE A 38 3.04 3.15 4.96
C ILE A 38 3.87 3.56 6.18
N LEU A 39 3.93 2.74 7.22
CA LEU A 39 4.72 3.03 8.42
C LEU A 39 6.22 3.07 8.14
N ALA A 40 6.75 2.18 7.29
CA ALA A 40 8.14 2.19 6.85
C ALA A 40 8.49 3.48 6.09
N MET A 41 7.64 3.93 5.16
CA MET A 41 7.86 5.19 4.44
C MET A 41 7.66 6.42 5.34
N ARG A 42 6.69 6.35 6.28
CA ARG A 42 6.39 7.44 7.21
C ARG A 42 7.51 7.63 8.23
N ASN A 43 8.15 6.57 8.69
CA ASN A 43 9.13 6.60 9.76
C ASN A 43 10.49 6.03 9.29
N PRO A 44 11.16 6.67 8.31
CA PRO A 44 12.37 6.14 7.68
C PRO A 44 13.58 5.99 8.62
N PHE A 45 13.52 6.60 9.80
CA PHE A 45 14.58 6.56 10.82
C PHE A 45 14.23 5.70 12.03
N ALA A 46 13.02 5.12 12.07
CA ALA A 46 12.64 4.23 13.17
C ALA A 46 13.41 2.90 13.05
N LYS A 47 13.89 2.38 14.17
CA LYS A 47 14.55 1.05 14.22
C LYS A 47 13.57 -0.07 13.87
N ASP A 48 12.31 0.10 14.28
CA ASP A 48 11.20 -0.80 13.97
C ASP A 48 9.98 0.05 13.55
N PRO A 49 9.86 0.41 12.26
CA PRO A 49 8.76 1.24 11.78
C PRO A 49 7.38 0.62 11.98
N SER A 50 7.26 -0.71 11.98
CA SER A 50 5.98 -1.42 12.18
C SER A 50 5.44 -1.29 13.61
N SER A 51 6.28 -0.92 14.56
CA SER A 51 5.89 -0.62 15.95
C SER A 51 5.36 0.80 16.15
N GLU A 52 5.48 1.68 15.16
CA GLU A 52 5.05 3.07 15.24
C GLU A 52 3.52 3.21 15.23
N ALA A 53 3.02 4.22 15.95
CA ALA A 53 1.58 4.47 16.05
C ALA A 53 0.96 4.81 14.68
N TRP A 54 -0.19 4.20 14.40
CA TRP A 54 -0.95 4.46 13.17
C TRP A 54 -1.56 5.87 13.16
N GLU A 55 -1.41 6.58 12.04
CA GLU A 55 -2.03 7.89 11.82
C GLU A 55 -3.30 7.72 10.96
N THR A 56 -4.48 8.02 11.51
CA THR A 56 -5.79 7.84 10.85
C THR A 56 -5.95 8.61 9.54
N ARG A 57 -5.14 9.64 9.30
CA ARG A 57 -5.05 10.33 8.00
C ARG A 57 -4.67 9.40 6.83
N TYR A 58 -4.09 8.24 7.13
CA TYR A 58 -3.70 7.24 6.14
C TYR A 58 -4.73 6.13 5.95
N ASP A 59 -5.89 6.17 6.61
CA ASP A 59 -6.89 5.11 6.51
C ASP A 59 -7.35 4.84 5.06
N THR A 60 -7.68 5.89 4.31
CA THR A 60 -8.04 5.75 2.89
C THR A 60 -6.84 5.30 2.05
N LEU A 61 -5.65 5.86 2.32
CA LEU A 61 -4.43 5.51 1.58
C LEU A 61 -4.06 4.04 1.79
N GLN A 62 -4.27 3.50 2.98
CA GLN A 62 -4.08 2.08 3.30
C GLN A 62 -4.96 1.19 2.41
N CYS A 63 -6.23 1.57 2.21
CA CYS A 63 -7.16 0.83 1.37
C CYS A 63 -6.76 0.88 -0.11
N GLU A 64 -6.30 2.04 -0.60
CA GLU A 64 -5.82 2.20 -1.97
C GLU A 64 -4.53 1.38 -2.22
N PHE A 65 -3.60 1.38 -1.26
CA PHE A 65 -2.40 0.53 -1.30
C PHE A 65 -2.77 -0.94 -1.37
N ALA A 66 -3.69 -1.38 -0.50
CA ALA A 66 -4.15 -2.77 -0.48
C ALA A 66 -4.80 -3.17 -1.81
N ALA A 67 -5.66 -2.32 -2.35
CA ALA A 67 -6.31 -2.56 -3.64
C ALA A 67 -5.32 -2.60 -4.81
N ASP A 68 -4.33 -1.68 -4.86
CA ASP A 68 -3.28 -1.67 -5.89
C ASP A 68 -2.47 -2.97 -5.86
N MET A 69 -2.12 -3.48 -4.67
CA MET A 69 -1.43 -4.76 -4.52
C MET A 69 -2.30 -5.96 -4.92
N ILE A 70 -3.60 -5.95 -4.56
CA ILE A 70 -4.55 -7.01 -4.96
C ILE A 70 -4.67 -7.07 -6.48
N ASN A 71 -4.83 -5.93 -7.14
CA ASN A 71 -5.01 -5.84 -8.59
C ASN A 71 -3.76 -6.31 -9.37
N ARG A 72 -2.57 -6.23 -8.77
CA ARG A 72 -1.30 -6.66 -9.39
C ARG A 72 -0.99 -8.14 -9.23
N ARG A 73 -1.68 -8.86 -8.34
CA ARG A 73 -1.46 -10.28 -8.04
C ARG A 73 -1.57 -11.20 -9.28
N GLY A 74 -2.10 -10.70 -10.40
CA GLY A 74 -2.17 -11.40 -11.70
C GLY A 74 -1.19 -10.94 -12.79
N THR A 75 -0.39 -9.89 -12.57
CA THR A 75 0.47 -9.26 -13.61
C THR A 75 1.97 -9.32 -13.30
N GLU A 76 2.38 -9.92 -12.18
CA GLU A 76 3.78 -10.04 -11.76
C GLU A 76 4.66 -10.85 -12.74
N GLY A 77 4.06 -11.56 -13.69
CA GLY A 77 4.74 -12.35 -14.73
C GLY A 77 4.98 -11.62 -16.06
N GLU A 78 4.40 -10.43 -16.30
CA GLU A 78 4.71 -9.64 -17.49
C GLU A 78 5.85 -8.67 -17.19
N LEU A 79 7.05 -9.24 -17.09
CA LEU A 79 8.30 -8.49 -17.13
C LEU A 79 8.40 -7.81 -18.51
N GLN A 80 7.93 -6.57 -18.57
CA GLN A 80 8.62 -5.48 -19.23
C GLN A 80 9.20 -5.84 -20.61
N ASN A 81 8.43 -5.63 -21.68
CA ASN A 81 9.05 -5.42 -22.99
C ASN A 81 9.92 -4.17 -22.90
N SER A 82 11.24 -4.41 -22.84
CA SER A 82 12.28 -3.40 -22.85
C SER A 82 12.48 -2.92 -24.29
N GLU A 83 11.83 -1.83 -24.66
CA GLU A 83 12.32 -0.96 -25.73
C GLU A 83 12.92 0.29 -25.08
N ASN A 84 14.19 0.58 -25.41
CA ASN A 84 14.92 1.83 -25.16
C ASN A 84 15.71 2.01 -23.85
N GLY A 85 16.23 0.95 -23.23
CA GLY A 85 17.54 1.05 -22.54
C GLY A 85 17.67 2.06 -21.38
N VAL A 86 16.57 2.53 -20.81
CA VAL A 86 16.57 3.26 -19.54
C VAL A 86 16.08 2.29 -18.48
N THR A 87 17.01 1.64 -17.80
CA THR A 87 16.70 0.79 -16.65
C THR A 87 16.20 1.67 -15.51
N ARG A 88 14.90 1.96 -15.47
CA ARG A 88 14.25 2.56 -14.31
C ARG A 88 14.12 1.48 -13.23
N ARG A 89 15.19 1.25 -12.46
CA ARG A 89 15.09 0.48 -11.21
C ARG A 89 14.39 1.31 -10.14
N PHE A 90 13.06 1.38 -10.17
CA PHE A 90 12.26 1.81 -9.01
C PHE A 90 10.88 1.16 -9.07
N ALA A 91 10.73 -0.03 -8.47
CA ALA A 91 9.51 -0.57 -7.85
C ALA A 91 9.64 -2.09 -7.65
N SER A 92 10.60 -2.56 -6.85
CA SER A 92 10.61 -3.94 -6.36
C SER A 92 9.50 -4.22 -5.33
N ASP A 93 8.69 -3.22 -4.98
CA ASP A 93 7.89 -3.24 -3.75
C ASP A 93 6.38 -3.39 -3.97
N GLY A 94 5.96 -3.71 -5.21
CA GLY A 94 4.57 -4.09 -5.50
C GLY A 94 3.52 -2.98 -5.41
N ILE A 95 3.91 -1.69 -5.33
CA ILE A 95 2.98 -0.55 -5.22
C ILE A 95 3.31 0.58 -6.19
N SER A 96 2.28 1.29 -6.65
CA SER A 96 2.38 2.47 -7.50
C SER A 96 3.20 3.62 -6.87
N PRO A 97 4.16 4.22 -7.60
CA PRO A 97 4.91 5.39 -7.14
C PRO A 97 4.03 6.61 -6.79
N SER A 98 2.87 6.76 -7.44
CA SER A 98 1.94 7.87 -7.14
C SER A 98 1.33 7.75 -5.75
N LEU A 99 1.04 6.53 -5.30
CA LEU A 99 0.54 6.24 -3.97
C LEU A 99 1.64 6.45 -2.92
N ALA A 100 2.86 5.97 -3.18
CA ALA A 100 4.01 6.16 -2.30
C ALA A 100 4.30 7.64 -2.00
N ARG A 101 4.19 8.52 -2.99
CA ARG A 101 4.43 9.98 -2.84
C ARG A 101 3.45 10.68 -1.89
N ARG A 102 2.29 10.07 -1.59
CA ARG A 102 1.32 10.63 -0.63
C ARG A 102 1.71 10.37 0.81
N VAL A 103 2.66 9.47 1.08
CA VAL A 103 3.21 9.26 2.41
C VAL A 103 4.29 10.30 2.69
N VAL A 104 3.97 11.30 3.51
CA VAL A 104 4.94 12.29 3.98
C VAL A 104 5.88 11.65 5.02
N PRO A 105 7.20 11.55 4.82
CA PRO A 105 8.11 11.02 5.84
C PRO A 105 8.25 11.95 7.05
N LYS A 106 8.53 11.40 8.24
CA LYS A 106 8.92 12.18 9.42
C LYS A 106 10.43 12.44 9.39
N GLY A 107 10.80 13.71 9.51
CA GLY A 107 12.20 14.09 9.73
C GLY A 107 12.68 13.65 11.12
N ARG A 108 14.00 13.50 11.28
CA ARG A 108 14.61 13.33 12.61
C ARG A 108 14.42 14.63 13.41
N PRO A 109 13.86 14.60 14.63
CA PRO A 109 13.93 15.75 15.53
C PRO A 109 15.40 16.07 15.78
N LEU A 110 15.80 17.32 15.55
CA LEU A 110 17.16 17.82 15.85
C LEU A 110 17.38 17.93 17.36
#